data_AF-A0A7W0G691-F1
#
_entry.id   AF-A0A7W0G691-F1
#
_cell.length_a   1.000
_cell.length_b   1.000
_cell.length_c   1.000
_cell.angle_alpha   90.00
_cell.angle_beta   90.00
_cell.angle_gamma   90.00
#
_symmetry.space_group_name_H-M   'P 1'
#
loop_
_entity.id
_entity.type
_entity.pdbx_description
1 polymer ?
#
loop_
_entity_poly.entity_id
_entity_poly.type
_entity_poly.pdbx_seq_one_letter_code
_entity_poly.pdbx_strand_id
1 'polypeptide(L)'
;MIFWGSPSLPKLTKPLNRVAWTLSTFIGLAAAALTTAANVPQVWKAWSTRETHDLSLAMTTMLAAGLALWVIYGLYQADYVIVIANSLALALALTLTGLKLRHG
;
A
#
# COMPACT_ATOMS: atom_id res chain seq x y z
N MET A 1 19.18 35.42 46.35
CA MET A 1 19.11 34.00 45.94
C MET A 1 18.05 33.34 46.82
N ILE A 2 16.83 33.16 46.32
CA ILE A 2 15.75 32.49 47.06
C ILE A 2 15.19 31.41 46.13
N PHE A 3 15.40 30.16 46.53
CA PHE A 3 14.93 28.96 45.86
C PHE A 3 13.41 28.81 46.08
N TRP A 4 12.62 28.95 45.02
CA TRP A 4 11.25 28.40 44.98
C TRP A 4 11.28 27.13 44.14
N GLY A 5 11.48 25.98 44.79
CA GLY A 5 11.23 24.68 44.18
C GLY A 5 9.75 24.35 44.33
N SER A 6 8.96 24.53 43.27
CA SER A 6 7.62 23.93 43.26
C SER A 6 7.77 22.41 43.11
N PRO A 7 7.08 21.58 43.92
CA PRO A 7 7.08 20.15 43.70
C PRO A 7 6.30 19.88 42.41
N SER A 8 7.01 19.69 41.29
CA SER A 8 6.38 19.25 40.05
C SER A 8 5.92 17.81 40.24
N LEU A 9 4.61 17.61 40.45
CA LEU A 9 3.97 16.30 40.40
C LEU A 9 4.39 15.58 39.12
N PRO A 10 4.76 14.28 39.17
CA PRO A 10 5.05 13.53 37.96
C PRO A 10 3.79 13.54 37.08
N LYS A 11 3.92 14.02 35.84
CA LYS A 11 2.84 13.98 34.85
C LYS A 11 2.54 12.52 34.52
N LEU A 12 1.67 11.90 35.30
CA LEU A 12 1.25 10.51 35.13
C LEU A 12 0.13 10.41 34.10
N THR A 13 0.43 10.75 32.84
CA THR A 13 -0.42 10.38 31.71
C THR A 13 0.48 10.00 30.54
N LYS A 14 1.08 8.82 30.63
CA LYS A 14 1.42 8.09 29.39
C LYS A 14 0.08 7.92 28.66
N PRO A 15 -0.12 8.51 27.47
CA PRO A 15 -1.34 8.23 26.75
C PRO A 15 -1.34 6.72 26.51
N LEU A 16 -2.39 6.04 26.95
CA LEU A 16 -2.63 4.66 26.56
C LEU A 16 -2.67 4.66 25.04
N ASN A 17 -1.61 4.15 24.42
CA ASN A 17 -1.54 3.82 23.01
C ASN A 17 -2.49 2.64 22.75
N ARG A 18 -3.79 2.90 22.89
CA ARG A 18 -4.77 2.06 22.21
C ARG A 18 -4.49 2.24 20.73
N VAL A 19 -4.61 1.15 19.98
CA VAL A 19 -4.65 1.13 18.51
C VAL A 19 -5.86 1.97 18.07
N ALA A 20 -5.75 3.28 18.19
CA ALA A 20 -6.77 4.23 17.82
C ALA A 20 -6.68 4.35 16.30
N TRP A 21 -7.49 3.55 15.60
CA TRP A 21 -7.66 3.65 14.17
C TRP A 21 -7.99 5.09 13.82
N THR A 22 -7.04 5.78 13.19
CA THR A 22 -7.23 7.15 12.74
C THR A 22 -8.09 7.15 11.47
N LEU A 23 -8.80 8.25 11.22
CA LEU A 23 -9.53 8.44 9.96
C LEU A 23 -8.65 8.19 8.73
N SER A 24 -7.36 8.57 8.80
CA SER A 24 -6.39 8.31 7.73
C SER A 24 -6.20 6.81 7.45
N THR A 25 -6.27 5.96 8.47
CA THR A 25 -6.12 4.51 8.29
C THR A 25 -7.31 3.92 7.54
N PHE A 26 -8.54 4.34 7.86
CA PHE A 26 -9.73 3.89 7.12
C PHE A 26 -9.73 4.36 5.67
N ILE A 27 -9.36 5.62 5.43
CA ILE A 27 -9.23 6.15 4.06
C ILE A 27 -8.18 5.36 3.28
N GLY A 28 -7.02 5.09 3.88
CA GLY A 28 -5.96 4.30 3.25
C GLY A 28 -6.40 2.87 2.92
N LEU A 29 -7.09 2.19 3.83
CA LEU A 29 -7.62 0.85 3.59
C LEU A 29 -8.71 0.84 2.50
N ALA A 30 -9.61 1.83 2.50
CA ALA A 30 -10.64 1.95 1.47
C ALA A 30 -10.02 2.22 0.09
N ALA A 31 -9.03 3.12 0.02
CA ALA A 31 -8.27 3.38 -1.20
C ALA A 31 -7.55 2.12 -1.71
N ALA A 32 -6.90 1.37 -0.81
CA ALA A 32 -6.24 0.11 -1.14
C ALA A 32 -7.22 -0.94 -1.68
N ALA A 33 -8.39 -1.08 -1.04
CA ALA A 33 -9.43 -2.02 -1.45
C ALA A 33 -10.00 -1.66 -2.84
N LEU A 34 -10.34 -0.39 -3.06
CA LEU A 34 -10.90 0.07 -4.33
C LEU A 34 -9.91 -0.08 -5.49
N THR A 35 -8.65 0.33 -5.30
CA THR A 35 -7.62 0.23 -6.33
C THR A 35 -7.27 -1.22 -6.64
N THR A 36 -7.19 -2.08 -5.62
CA THR A 36 -6.99 -3.54 -5.82
C THR A 36 -8.16 -4.13 -6.60
N ALA A 37 -9.40 -3.86 -6.17
CA ALA A 37 -10.61 -4.36 -6.82
C ALA A 37 -10.73 -3.90 -8.27
N ALA A 38 -10.33 -2.67 -8.60
CA ALA A 38 -10.34 -2.15 -9.96
C ALA A 38 -9.42 -2.92 -10.92
N ASN A 39 -8.32 -3.48 -10.42
CA ASN A 39 -7.36 -4.24 -11.24
C ASN A 39 -7.75 -5.73 -11.40
N VAL A 40 -8.62 -6.26 -10.53
CA VAL A 40 -9.05 -7.66 -10.58
C VAL A 40 -9.75 -8.03 -11.90
N PRO A 41 -10.71 -7.25 -12.43
CA PRO A 41 -11.35 -7.56 -13.72
C PRO A 41 -10.37 -7.67 -14.88
N GLN A 42 -9.33 -6.83 -14.90
CA GLN A 42 -8.30 -6.87 -15.95
C GLN A 42 -7.48 -8.16 -15.87
N VAL A 43 -7.08 -8.57 -14.65
CA VAL A 43 -6.38 -9.84 -14.41
C VAL A 43 -7.25 -11.03 -14.78
N TRP A 44 -8.51 -11.04 -14.34
CA TRP A 44 -9.46 -12.08 -14.66
C TRP A 44 -9.61 -12.23 -16.18
N LYS A 45 -9.87 -11.13 -16.90
CA LYS A 45 -10.04 -11.15 -18.35
C LYS A 45 -8.80 -11.76 -19.02
N ALA A 46 -7.61 -11.24 -18.71
CA ALA A 46 -6.35 -11.73 -19.29
C ALA A 46 -6.09 -13.21 -18.98
N TRP A 47 -6.43 -13.67 -17.77
CA TRP A 47 -6.28 -15.07 -17.38
C TRP A 47 -7.27 -15.99 -18.10
N SER A 48 -8.53 -15.58 -18.19
CA SER A 48 -9.62 -16.40 -18.72
C SER A 48 -9.59 -16.48 -20.24
N THR A 49 -9.34 -15.36 -20.94
CA THR A 49 -9.36 -15.34 -22.40
C THR A 49 -8.00 -15.74 -22.99
N ARG A 50 -6.91 -15.61 -22.21
CA ARG A 50 -5.53 -15.68 -22.69
C ARG A 50 -5.20 -14.68 -23.80
N GLU A 51 -6.09 -13.72 -24.04
CA GLU A 51 -5.92 -12.66 -25.02
C GLU A 51 -5.32 -11.44 -24.33
N THR A 52 -4.09 -11.10 -24.69
CA THR A 52 -3.35 -9.98 -24.10
C THR A 52 -2.92 -8.93 -25.13
N HIS A 53 -3.49 -8.96 -26.34
CA HIS A 53 -3.14 -8.02 -27.41
C HIS A 53 -3.37 -6.56 -27.01
N ASP A 54 -4.45 -6.28 -26.27
CA ASP A 54 -4.76 -4.94 -25.74
C ASP A 54 -3.85 -4.50 -24.58
N LEU A 55 -3.09 -5.42 -23.97
CA LEU A 55 -2.20 -5.10 -22.86
C LEU A 55 -0.84 -4.63 -23.36
N SER A 56 -0.46 -3.41 -22.99
CA SER A 56 0.88 -2.89 -23.20
C SER A 56 1.86 -3.50 -22.19
N LEU A 57 2.91 -4.16 -22.70
CA LEU A 57 3.99 -4.70 -21.87
C LEU A 57 4.73 -3.57 -21.12
N ALA A 58 4.99 -2.44 -21.81
CA ALA A 58 5.64 -1.28 -21.22
C ALA A 58 4.82 -0.71 -20.04
N MET A 59 3.49 -0.61 -20.21
CA MET A 59 2.62 -0.13 -19.13
C MET A 59 2.68 -1.03 -17.90
N THR A 60 2.47 -2.34 -18.08
CA THR A 60 2.40 -3.27 -16.93
C THR A 60 3.74 -3.40 -16.21
N THR A 61 4.86 -3.38 -16.95
CA THR A 61 6.22 -3.41 -16.37
C THR A 61 6.56 -2.11 -15.63
N MET A 62 6.23 -0.94 -16.19
CA MET A 62 6.39 0.35 -15.50
C MET A 62 5.54 0.42 -14.23
N LEU A 63 4.30 -0.08 -14.28
CA LEU A 63 3.42 -0.15 -13.12
C LEU A 63 4.02 -1.04 -12.03
N ALA A 64 4.49 -2.24 -12.38
CA ALA A 64 5.14 -3.14 -11.44
C ALA A 64 6.40 -2.50 -10.82
N ALA A 65 7.24 -1.84 -11.62
CA ALA A 65 8.42 -1.14 -11.12
C ALA A 65 8.04 0.00 -10.14
N GLY A 66 7.05 0.81 -10.49
CA GLY A 66 6.55 1.89 -9.63
C GLY A 66 5.99 1.37 -8.31
N LEU A 67 5.19 0.30 -8.34
CA LEU A 67 4.63 -0.31 -7.12
C LEU A 67 5.73 -0.93 -6.24
N ALA A 68 6.75 -1.55 -6.83
CA ALA A 68 7.91 -2.03 -6.07
C ALA A 68 8.65 -0.89 -5.37
N LEU A 69 8.84 0.24 -6.05
CA LEU A 69 9.43 1.45 -5.45
C LEU A 69 8.55 1.99 -4.31
N TRP A 70 7.23 1.99 -4.46
CA TRP A 70 6.31 2.38 -3.38
C TRP A 70 6.38 1.46 -2.17
N VAL A 71 6.56 0.15 -2.37
CA VAL A 71 6.76 -0.79 -1.25
C VAL A 71 8.06 -0.46 -0.51
N ILE A 72 9.16 -0.24 -1.23
CA ILE A 72 10.45 0.16 -0.63
C ILE A 72 10.30 1.49 0.12
N TYR A 73 9.62 2.47 -0.47
CA TYR A 73 9.34 3.75 0.16
C TYR A 73 8.48 3.61 1.43
N GLY A 74 7.42 2.79 1.39
CA GLY A 74 6.58 2.53 2.55
C GLY A 74 7.35 1.88 3.71
N LEU A 75 8.28 0.96 3.39
CA LEU A 75 9.18 0.36 4.38
C LEU A 75 10.09 1.40 5.01
N TYR A 76 10.66 2.30 4.21
CA TYR A 76 11.48 3.42 4.70
C TYR A 76 10.68 4.35 5.64
N GLN A 77 9.39 4.56 5.36
CA GLN A 77 8.50 5.36 6.20
C GLN A 77 7.87 4.61 7.38
N ALA A 78 8.14 3.32 7.53
CA ALA A 78 7.46 2.44 8.49
C ALA A 78 5.92 2.50 8.42
N ASP A 79 5.36 2.75 7.23
CA ASP A 79 3.92 2.85 6.98
C ASP A 79 3.37 1.54 6.43
N TYR A 80 2.75 0.74 7.31
CA TYR A 80 2.20 -0.56 6.95
C TYR A 80 1.02 -0.46 5.96
N VAL A 81 0.28 0.65 5.93
CA VAL A 81 -0.85 0.84 5.00
C VAL A 81 -0.31 1.00 3.58
N ILE A 82 0.73 1.83 3.40
CA ILE A 82 1.40 2.00 2.11
C ILE A 82 2.03 0.68 1.64
N VAL A 83 2.73 -0.02 2.54
CA VAL A 83 3.41 -1.28 2.21
C VAL A 83 2.41 -2.35 1.76
N ILE A 84 1.35 -2.59 2.54
CA ILE A 84 0.36 -3.63 2.24
C ILE A 84 -0.39 -3.30 0.96
N ALA A 85 -0.87 -2.06 0.80
CA ALA A 85 -1.64 -1.64 -0.37
C ALA A 85 -0.84 -1.82 -1.68
N ASN A 86 0.40 -1.34 -1.71
CA ASN A 86 1.23 -1.42 -2.91
C ASN A 86 1.74 -2.85 -3.16
N SER A 87 1.93 -3.67 -2.14
CA SER A 87 2.32 -5.08 -2.31
C SER A 87 1.21 -5.89 -2.99
N LEU A 88 -0.06 -5.67 -2.60
CA LEU A 88 -1.20 -6.32 -3.24
C LEU A 88 -1.36 -5.88 -4.70
N ALA A 89 -1.26 -4.58 -4.96
CA ALA A 89 -1.29 -4.05 -6.31
C ALA A 89 -0.12 -4.59 -7.15
N LEU A 90 1.09 -4.70 -6.57
CA LEU A 90 2.28 -5.23 -7.24
C LEU A 90 2.07 -6.69 -7.67
N ALA A 91 1.48 -7.52 -6.81
CA ALA A 91 1.17 -8.91 -7.15
C ALA A 91 0.23 -9.02 -8.35
N LEU A 92 -0.81 -8.17 -8.42
CA LEU A 92 -1.71 -8.11 -9.58
C LEU A 92 -0.98 -7.62 -10.83
N ALA A 93 -0.16 -6.57 -10.73
CA ALA A 93 0.60 -6.04 -11.85
C ALA A 93 1.60 -7.07 -12.42
N LEU A 94 2.32 -7.78 -11.56
CA LEU A 94 3.23 -8.87 -11.95
C LEU A 94 2.47 -10.02 -12.62
N THR A 95 1.27 -10.33 -12.16
CA THR A 95 0.40 -11.33 -12.81
C THR A 95 0.03 -10.90 -14.22
N LEU A 96 -0.36 -9.63 -14.44
CA LEU A 96 -0.63 -9.09 -15.78
C LEU A 96 0.59 -9.13 -16.68
N THR A 97 1.75 -8.68 -16.17
CA THR A 97 3.01 -8.73 -16.92
C THR A 97 3.37 -10.17 -17.30
N GLY A 98 3.26 -11.12 -16.36
CA GLY A 98 3.51 -12.53 -16.62
C GLY A 98 2.57 -13.13 -17.67
N LEU A 99 1.27 -12.80 -17.59
CA LEU A 99 0.28 -13.22 -18.60
C LEU A 99 0.60 -12.64 -19.98
N LYS A 100 1.00 -11.36 -20.04
CA LYS A 100 1.40 -10.70 -21.29
C LYS A 100 2.67 -11.31 -21.88
N LEU A 101 3.64 -11.69 -21.05
CA LEU A 101 4.86 -12.36 -21.53
C LEU A 101 4.59 -13.79 -22.02
N ARG A 102 3.56 -14.46 -21.49
CA ARG A 102 3.22 -15.84 -21.86
C ARG A 102 2.35 -15.96 -23.11
N HIS A 103 1.39 -15.04 -23.27
CA HIS A 103 0.38 -15.09 -24.34
C HIS A 103 0.44 -13.89 -25.30
N GLY A 104 1.46 -13.05 -25.19
CA GLY A 104 1.64 -11.86 -26.02
C GLY A 104 2.52 -12.09 -27.23
#